data_AF-A0A2V0NQV3-F1
#
_entry.id   AF-A0A2V0NQV3-F1
#
_cell.length_a   1.000
_cell.length_b   1.000
_cell.length_c   1.000
_cell.angle_alpha   90.00
_cell.angle_beta   90.00
_cell.angle_gamma   90.00
#
_symmetry.space_group_name_H-M   'P 1'
#
loop_
_entity.id
_entity.type
_entity.pdbx_description
1 polymer ?
#
loop_
_entity_poly.entity_id
_entity_poly.type
_entity_poly.pdbx_seq_one_letter_code
_entity_poly.pdbx_strand_id
1 'polypeptide(L)'
;MDSAVDPRYNRHPKVEIRRLTDDYGEFVLRDTDVSMANALRRIMVAEVPTIAIDLVEFENNTTVLNDEFLAHRLGLVPLVSEEADSMVRPFESYMDESQVERVLELSVKCTGSDTLDVTDLDLMPVGHSVVPVTRRLRDEWQPSGGETVNPVKPIVLVKIRKGQELRLRAIARKGIGKDHAKWIPVASAAYQFIPRITVDDVRDVITRALAVLQLKLLDIGAAHSALNALPDGQRAARDAAASSQFALQLGGGGGGGGGGGFGGAAAAGGGYGYGGGGGGGGGGGGGGGGGGGYMPAGGQPQQPGGYGGGGGGGGYMDLSR
;
A
#
# COMPACT_ATOMS: atom_id res chain seq x y z
N MET A 1 22.19 -16.91 47.87
CA MET A 1 21.40 -17.23 46.66
C MET A 1 21.18 -15.92 45.92
N ASP A 2 22.22 -15.42 45.25
CA ASP A 2 22.11 -14.27 44.36
C ASP A 2 22.55 -14.76 42.99
N SER A 3 21.57 -15.07 42.14
CA SER A 3 21.83 -15.38 40.74
C SER A 3 22.31 -14.11 40.07
N ALA A 4 23.61 -14.01 39.83
CA ALA A 4 24.21 -12.99 38.99
C ALA A 4 23.53 -13.03 37.61
N VAL A 5 22.74 -11.99 37.31
CA VAL A 5 22.12 -11.81 35.99
C VAL A 5 23.25 -11.56 34.99
N ASP A 6 23.41 -12.46 34.01
CA ASP A 6 24.43 -12.35 32.96
C ASP A 6 24.27 -11.00 32.22
N PRO A 7 25.32 -10.15 32.14
CA PRO A 7 25.24 -8.83 31.49
C PRO A 7 24.90 -8.89 29.98
N ARG A 8 24.95 -10.07 29.34
CA ARG A 8 24.44 -10.28 27.97
C ARG A 8 22.91 -10.21 27.86
N TYR A 9 22.20 -10.26 28.99
CA TYR A 9 20.75 -10.19 29.05
C TYR A 9 20.22 -8.80 29.41
N ASN A 10 21.06 -7.89 29.92
CA ASN A 10 20.64 -6.51 30.18
C ASN A 10 20.72 -5.69 28.89
N ARG A 11 19.77 -5.96 27.99
CA ARG A 11 19.61 -5.21 26.74
C ARG A 11 18.93 -3.91 27.09
N HIS A 12 19.63 -2.80 26.88
CA HIS A 12 19.05 -1.47 26.97
C HIS A 12 18.77 -0.97 25.55
N PRO A 13 17.63 -1.36 24.94
CA PRO A 13 17.29 -0.90 23.61
C PRO A 13 17.22 0.62 23.60
N LYS A 14 17.88 1.25 22.63
CA LYS A 14 17.82 2.70 22.44
C LYS A 14 16.92 3.01 21.27
N VAL A 15 15.98 3.94 21.49
CA VAL A 15 15.05 4.41 20.46
C VAL A 15 15.41 5.85 20.11
N GLU A 16 15.62 6.10 18.82
CA GLU A 16 15.90 7.43 18.27
C GLU A 16 14.78 7.77 17.28
N ILE A 17 13.92 8.72 17.61
CA ILE A 17 12.80 9.14 16.75
C ILE A 17 13.36 10.02 15.64
N ARG A 18 13.14 9.64 14.37
CA ARG A 18 13.54 10.42 13.20
C ARG A 18 12.44 11.36 12.75
N ARG A 19 11.22 10.84 12.64
CA ARG A 19 10.05 11.58 12.19
C ARG A 19 8.83 11.07 12.94
N LEU A 20 8.01 12.00 13.41
CA LEU A 20 6.73 11.70 14.02
C LEU A 20 5.72 12.73 13.53
N THR A 21 4.70 12.25 12.83
CA THR A 21 3.49 12.99 12.44
C THR A 21 2.27 12.23 12.97
N ASP A 22 1.08 12.80 12.81
CA ASP A 22 -0.16 12.21 13.33
C ASP A 22 -0.49 10.83 12.72
N ASP A 23 -0.04 10.59 11.47
CA ASP A 23 -0.30 9.40 10.68
C ASP A 23 0.95 8.54 10.38
N TYR A 24 2.15 9.04 10.72
CA TYR A 24 3.40 8.39 10.35
C TYR A 24 4.49 8.52 11.43
N GLY A 25 5.10 7.39 11.77
CA GLY A 25 6.24 7.31 12.68
C GLY A 25 7.43 6.59 12.06
N GLU A 26 8.60 7.23 12.10
CA GLU A 26 9.90 6.63 11.75
C GLU A 26 10.85 6.76 12.94
N PHE A 27 11.39 5.64 13.39
CA PHE A 27 12.37 5.59 14.48
C PHE A 27 13.45 4.56 14.19
N VAL A 28 14.62 4.76 14.80
CA VAL A 28 15.74 3.83 14.77
C VAL A 28 15.82 3.12 16.10
N LEU A 29 15.86 1.79 16.04
CA LEU A 29 16.03 0.92 17.19
C LEU A 29 17.46 0.37 17.20
N ARG A 30 18.22 0.67 18.26
CA ARG A 30 19.63 0.24 18.45
C ARG A 30 19.74 -0.67 19.67
N ASP A 31 20.86 -1.39 19.75
CA ASP A 31 21.21 -2.25 20.89
C ASP A 31 20.15 -3.33 21.18
N THR A 32 19.54 -3.85 20.11
CA THR A 32 18.54 -4.92 20.18
C THR A 32 18.74 -5.94 19.06
N ASP A 33 18.07 -7.07 19.20
CA ASP A 33 18.06 -8.16 18.24
C ASP A 33 16.87 -8.07 17.26
N VAL A 34 17.00 -8.82 16.16
CA VAL A 34 15.96 -8.90 15.12
C VAL A 34 14.65 -9.49 15.66
N SER A 35 14.72 -10.36 16.68
CA SER A 35 13.52 -10.98 17.24
C SER A 35 12.64 -9.96 17.97
N MET A 36 13.24 -9.01 18.70
CA MET A 36 12.53 -7.90 19.34
C MET A 36 11.89 -6.97 18.30
N ALA A 37 12.64 -6.55 17.27
CA ALA A 37 12.10 -5.71 16.20
C ALA A 37 10.94 -6.39 15.46
N ASN A 38 11.08 -7.69 15.17
CA ASN A 38 10.02 -8.47 14.54
C ASN A 38 8.81 -8.68 15.47
N ALA A 39 9.03 -8.87 16.77
CA ALA A 39 7.97 -8.98 17.76
C ALA A 39 7.15 -7.67 17.81
N LEU A 40 7.81 -6.52 17.91
CA LEU A 40 7.16 -5.21 17.88
C LEU A 40 6.33 -5.03 16.60
N ARG A 41 6.90 -5.32 15.43
CA ARG A 41 6.17 -5.29 14.16
C ARG A 41 4.92 -6.16 14.20
N ARG A 42 5.04 -7.40 14.68
CA ARG A 42 3.91 -8.35 14.74
C ARG A 42 2.83 -7.88 15.70
N ILE A 43 3.20 -7.35 16.86
CA ILE A 43 2.25 -6.81 17.85
C ILE A 43 1.50 -5.62 17.24
N MET A 44 2.22 -4.67 16.64
CA MET A 44 1.64 -3.48 15.99
C MET A 44 0.59 -3.86 14.93
N VAL A 45 0.84 -4.93 14.17
CA VAL A 45 -0.07 -5.38 13.11
C VAL A 45 -1.23 -6.20 13.68
N ALA A 46 -0.98 -7.13 14.60
CA ALA A 46 -1.93 -8.20 14.89
C ALA A 46 -2.58 -8.15 16.27
N GLU A 47 -1.96 -7.53 17.27
CA GLU A 47 -2.37 -7.66 18.68
C GLU A 47 -2.82 -6.34 19.31
N VAL A 48 -2.61 -5.20 18.63
CA VAL A 48 -3.13 -3.90 19.08
C VAL A 48 -4.65 -3.86 18.83
N PRO A 49 -5.47 -3.66 19.89
CA PRO A 49 -6.92 -3.64 19.76
C PRO A 49 -7.42 -2.34 19.14
N THR A 50 -8.41 -2.44 18.25
CA THR A 50 -9.04 -1.32 17.55
C THR A 50 -10.55 -1.51 17.44
N ILE A 51 -11.28 -0.49 16.97
CA ILE A 51 -12.70 -0.56 16.69
C ILE A 51 -12.91 -0.61 15.17
N ALA A 52 -13.77 -1.51 14.70
CA ALA A 52 -14.21 -1.56 13.31
C ALA A 52 -15.67 -2.03 13.23
N ILE A 53 -16.33 -1.78 12.10
CA ILE A 53 -17.69 -2.27 11.83
C ILE A 53 -17.66 -3.79 11.72
N ASP A 54 -18.46 -4.46 12.56
CA ASP A 54 -18.50 -5.92 12.64
C ASP A 54 -19.82 -6.50 12.13
N LEU A 55 -20.93 -5.89 12.54
CA LEU A 55 -22.26 -6.29 12.10
C LEU A 55 -22.90 -5.13 11.34
N VAL A 56 -23.67 -5.47 10.30
CA VAL A 56 -24.47 -4.51 9.54
C VAL A 56 -25.88 -5.07 9.44
N GLU A 57 -26.84 -4.32 9.97
CA GLU A 57 -28.26 -4.60 9.87
C GLU A 57 -28.84 -3.75 8.73
N PHE A 58 -29.29 -4.40 7.66
CA PHE A 58 -29.96 -3.71 6.56
C PHE A 58 -31.46 -3.62 6.84
N GLU A 59 -31.99 -2.40 6.90
CA GLU A 59 -33.43 -2.18 6.94
C GLU A 59 -34.02 -2.16 5.52
N ASN A 60 -33.33 -1.49 4.60
CA ASN A 60 -33.74 -1.39 3.22
C ASN A 60 -32.52 -1.20 2.31
N ASN A 61 -32.29 -2.12 1.38
CA ASN A 61 -31.30 -1.99 0.33
C ASN A 61 -31.96 -2.20 -1.03
N THR A 62 -32.14 -1.11 -1.77
CA THR A 62 -32.60 -1.14 -3.18
C THR A 62 -31.49 -0.74 -4.16
N THR A 63 -30.25 -0.72 -3.68
CA THR A 63 -29.08 -0.35 -4.48
C THR A 63 -28.69 -1.49 -5.43
N VAL A 64 -27.73 -1.21 -6.31
CA VAL A 64 -27.20 -2.23 -7.24
C VAL A 64 -26.25 -3.21 -6.54
N LEU A 65 -25.68 -2.81 -5.40
CA LEU A 65 -24.82 -3.69 -4.61
C LEU A 65 -25.67 -4.51 -3.65
N ASN A 66 -25.39 -5.80 -3.63
CA ASN A 66 -25.89 -6.75 -2.66
C ASN A 66 -25.31 -6.49 -1.26
N ASP A 67 -26.08 -6.92 -0.26
CA ASP A 67 -25.86 -6.63 1.16
C ASP A 67 -24.48 -7.10 1.63
N GLU A 68 -24.03 -8.28 1.20
CA GLU A 68 -22.77 -8.87 1.62
C GLU A 68 -21.55 -8.08 1.12
N PHE A 69 -21.60 -7.54 -0.11
CA PHE A 69 -20.50 -6.70 -0.62
C PHE A 69 -20.50 -5.34 0.06
N LEU A 70 -21.67 -4.78 0.34
CA LEU A 70 -21.78 -3.51 1.03
C LEU A 70 -21.33 -3.62 2.49
N ALA A 71 -21.73 -4.69 3.19
CA ALA A 71 -21.28 -5.01 4.54
C ALA A 71 -19.75 -5.22 4.59
N HIS A 72 -19.18 -5.93 3.62
CA HIS A 72 -17.74 -6.12 3.54
C HIS A 72 -17.00 -4.78 3.35
N ARG A 73 -17.51 -3.88 2.51
CA ARG A 73 -16.93 -2.54 2.33
C ARG A 73 -17.04 -1.69 3.59
N LEU A 74 -18.19 -1.70 4.25
CA LEU A 74 -18.41 -1.01 5.52
C LEU A 74 -17.44 -1.50 6.59
N GLY A 75 -17.21 -2.81 6.65
CA GLY A 75 -16.25 -3.43 7.57
C GLY A 75 -14.82 -2.92 7.41
N LEU A 76 -14.44 -2.43 6.22
CA LEU A 76 -13.09 -1.90 5.92
C LEU A 76 -12.98 -0.38 6.06
N VAL A 77 -14.06 0.33 6.43
CA VAL A 77 -14.01 1.76 6.69
C VAL A 77 -13.28 1.99 8.02
N PRO A 78 -12.15 2.71 8.04
CA PRO A 78 -11.44 2.96 9.28
C PRO A 78 -12.19 3.98 10.13
N LEU A 79 -12.36 3.66 11.41
CA LEU A 79 -13.03 4.50 12.40
C LEU A 79 -12.02 5.11 13.38
N VAL A 80 -12.32 6.32 13.87
CA VAL A 80 -11.60 6.97 14.97
C VAL A 80 -12.50 6.99 16.18
N SER A 81 -11.93 6.67 17.34
CA SER A 81 -12.62 6.66 18.62
C SER A 81 -11.64 6.86 19.76
N GLU A 82 -12.01 7.66 20.74
CA GLU A 82 -11.32 7.77 22.03
C GLU A 82 -11.84 6.73 23.04
N GLU A 83 -12.95 6.07 22.71
CA GLU A 83 -13.66 5.13 23.59
C GLU A 83 -13.14 3.69 23.46
N ALA A 84 -12.19 3.42 22.55
CA ALA A 84 -11.65 2.08 22.29
C ALA A 84 -11.08 1.40 23.54
N ASP A 85 -10.51 2.16 24.47
CA ASP A 85 -9.96 1.61 25.71
C ASP A 85 -11.07 1.18 26.69
N SER A 86 -12.14 1.98 26.77
CA SER A 86 -13.32 1.70 27.62
C SER A 86 -14.21 0.56 27.11
N MET A 87 -14.14 0.25 25.81
CA MET A 87 -14.92 -0.84 25.23
C MET A 87 -14.34 -2.20 25.60
N VAL A 88 -15.25 -3.14 25.84
CA VAL A 88 -14.92 -4.54 26.13
C VAL A 88 -15.16 -5.37 24.88
N ARG A 89 -14.35 -6.42 24.68
CA ARG A 89 -14.58 -7.33 23.55
C ARG A 89 -15.87 -8.12 23.78
N PRO A 90 -16.58 -8.53 22.70
CA PRO A 90 -17.83 -9.27 22.82
C PRO A 90 -17.75 -10.53 23.69
N PHE A 91 -16.61 -11.24 23.68
CA PHE A 91 -16.44 -12.48 24.45
C PHE A 91 -16.05 -12.26 25.93
N GLU A 92 -15.67 -11.02 26.30
CA GLU A 92 -15.22 -10.67 27.64
C GLU A 92 -16.34 -10.01 28.48
N SER A 93 -17.44 -9.60 27.86
CA SER A 93 -18.59 -9.02 28.55
C SER A 93 -19.49 -10.12 29.10
N TYR A 94 -19.73 -10.08 30.42
CA TYR A 94 -20.70 -10.95 31.09
C TYR A 94 -22.03 -10.25 31.39
N MET A 95 -22.16 -8.93 31.20
CA MET A 95 -23.24 -8.15 31.84
C MET A 95 -23.83 -6.95 31.06
N ASP A 96 -23.11 -6.28 30.15
CA ASP A 96 -23.61 -5.02 29.54
C ASP A 96 -23.26 -4.92 28.04
N GLU A 97 -24.28 -4.86 27.19
CA GLU A 97 -24.16 -4.70 25.73
C GLU A 97 -23.75 -3.26 25.35
N SER A 98 -24.05 -2.26 26.19
CA SER A 98 -23.76 -0.85 25.92
C SER A 98 -22.26 -0.53 25.91
N GLN A 99 -21.45 -1.37 26.55
CA GLN A 99 -19.98 -1.25 26.57
C GLN A 99 -19.30 -1.98 25.40
N VAL A 100 -20.06 -2.77 24.65
CA VAL A 100 -19.55 -3.64 23.58
C VAL A 100 -19.75 -3.01 22.21
N GLU A 101 -20.78 -2.19 22.04
CA GLU A 101 -21.27 -1.77 20.73
C GLU A 101 -21.36 -0.26 20.55
N ARG A 102 -21.03 0.21 19.35
CA ARG A 102 -21.18 1.60 18.90
C ARG A 102 -21.92 1.60 17.57
N VAL A 103 -23.11 2.20 17.53
CA VAL A 103 -24.02 2.12 16.40
C VAL A 103 -23.93 3.37 15.51
N LEU A 104 -23.62 3.14 14.24
CA LEU A 104 -23.62 4.14 13.17
C LEU A 104 -24.84 3.91 12.29
N GLU A 105 -25.65 4.93 12.06
CA GLU A 105 -26.81 4.87 11.16
C GLU A 105 -26.49 5.51 9.82
N LEU A 106 -26.93 4.88 8.73
CA LEU A 106 -26.88 5.43 7.39
C LEU A 106 -28.27 5.31 6.77
N SER A 107 -28.82 6.46 6.36
CA SER A 107 -30.13 6.55 5.72
C SER A 107 -30.08 7.56 4.59
N VAL A 108 -30.06 7.06 3.35
CA VAL A 108 -29.92 7.90 2.15
C VAL A 108 -30.91 7.45 1.08
N LYS A 109 -31.61 8.41 0.47
CA LYS A 109 -32.54 8.20 -0.64
C LYS A 109 -32.22 9.16 -1.78
N CYS A 110 -32.05 8.63 -2.99
CA CYS A 110 -31.79 9.45 -4.17
C CYS A 110 -33.11 9.88 -4.83
N THR A 111 -33.47 11.16 -4.68
CA THR A 111 -34.65 11.76 -5.33
C THR A 111 -34.29 12.52 -6.62
N GLY A 112 -33.04 12.95 -6.76
CA GLY A 112 -32.51 13.67 -7.92
C GLY A 112 -32.38 12.79 -9.17
N SER A 113 -32.23 13.42 -10.33
CA SER A 113 -31.97 12.73 -11.60
C SER A 113 -30.54 12.22 -11.73
N ASP A 114 -29.60 12.82 -11.01
CA ASP A 114 -28.19 12.50 -11.07
C ASP A 114 -27.83 11.29 -10.20
N THR A 115 -26.62 10.75 -10.42
CA THR A 115 -26.10 9.67 -9.59
C THR A 115 -25.61 10.25 -8.26
N LEU A 116 -26.10 9.70 -7.15
CA LEU A 116 -25.67 10.07 -5.81
C LEU A 116 -24.60 9.10 -5.33
N ASP A 117 -23.45 9.63 -4.95
CA ASP A 117 -22.38 8.86 -4.33
C ASP A 117 -22.63 8.81 -2.82
N VAL A 118 -22.99 7.63 -2.31
CA VAL A 118 -23.08 7.36 -0.88
C VAL A 118 -21.67 7.10 -0.36
N THR A 119 -21.29 7.78 0.70
CA THR A 119 -19.92 7.77 1.24
C THR A 119 -19.90 7.40 2.71
N ASP A 120 -18.69 7.22 3.25
CA ASP A 120 -18.48 7.03 4.69
C ASP A 120 -18.96 8.22 5.53
N LEU A 121 -18.98 9.45 4.98
CA LEU A 121 -19.47 10.62 5.71
C LEU A 121 -20.97 10.57 6.05
N ASP A 122 -21.72 9.72 5.34
CA ASP A 122 -23.15 9.50 5.58
C ASP A 122 -23.40 8.55 6.78
N LEU A 123 -22.35 7.93 7.33
CA LEU A 123 -22.41 7.17 8.59
C LEU A 123 -22.45 8.14 9.78
N MET A 124 -23.59 8.19 10.45
CA MET A 124 -23.85 9.09 11.57
C MET A 124 -23.82 8.33 12.89
N PRO A 125 -23.03 8.77 13.90
CA PRO A 125 -23.00 8.13 15.21
C PRO A 125 -24.28 8.35 15.99
N VAL A 126 -24.73 7.32 16.72
CA VAL A 126 -25.89 7.41 17.61
C VAL A 126 -25.45 7.35 19.06
N GLY A 127 -25.41 8.51 19.73
CA GLY A 127 -25.13 8.60 21.16
C GLY A 127 -23.67 8.34 21.57
N HIS A 128 -22.71 8.46 20.65
CA HIS A 128 -21.28 8.27 20.91
C HIS A 128 -20.39 9.12 19.98
N SER A 129 -19.07 9.07 20.18
CA SER A 129 -18.09 9.88 19.44
C SER A 129 -17.40 9.17 18.26
N VAL A 130 -17.62 7.85 18.10
CA VAL A 130 -17.00 7.06 17.03
C VAL A 130 -17.45 7.53 15.64
N VAL A 131 -16.51 7.94 14.79
CA VAL A 131 -16.79 8.42 13.43
C VAL A 131 -15.73 7.91 12.44
N PRO A 132 -16.00 7.87 11.13
CA PRO A 132 -14.98 7.57 10.12
C PRO A 132 -13.79 8.53 10.18
N VAL A 133 -12.58 8.02 9.92
CA VAL A 133 -11.33 8.82 9.89
C VAL A 133 -11.47 10.02 8.96
N THR A 134 -12.09 9.84 7.79
CA THR A 134 -12.30 10.92 6.81
C THR A 134 -13.06 12.10 7.41
N ARG A 135 -14.05 11.85 8.27
CA ARG A 135 -14.84 12.92 8.90
C ARG A 135 -13.96 13.78 9.79
N ARG A 136 -13.19 13.14 10.69
CA ARG A 136 -12.26 13.82 11.58
C ARG A 136 -11.24 14.65 10.81
N LEU A 137 -10.59 14.07 9.79
CA LEU A 137 -9.61 14.78 8.96
C LEU A 137 -10.23 15.96 8.22
N ARG A 138 -11.50 15.86 7.83
CA ARG A 138 -12.19 16.96 7.14
C ARG A 138 -12.58 18.09 8.07
N ASP A 139 -12.95 17.77 9.29
CA ASP A 139 -13.31 18.74 10.33
C ASP A 139 -12.07 19.49 10.88
N GLU A 140 -10.92 18.81 10.95
CA GLU A 140 -9.64 19.40 11.38
C GLU A 140 -8.97 20.26 10.29
N TRP A 141 -9.30 20.04 9.01
CA TRP A 141 -8.70 20.76 7.90
C TRP A 141 -9.10 22.24 7.90
N GLN A 142 -8.09 23.11 7.93
CA GLN A 142 -8.25 24.54 7.78
C GLN A 142 -7.67 25.00 6.43
N PRO A 143 -8.40 25.81 5.65
CA PRO A 143 -7.94 26.29 4.36
C PRO A 143 -6.69 27.15 4.54
N SER A 144 -5.58 26.72 3.94
CA SER A 144 -4.31 27.46 3.93
C SER A 144 -4.04 27.98 2.53
N GLY A 145 -3.71 29.27 2.39
CA GLY A 145 -3.15 29.81 1.15
C GLY A 145 -4.06 29.77 -0.09
N GLY A 146 -5.37 29.98 0.04
CA GLY A 146 -6.29 30.13 -1.10
C GLY A 146 -6.93 28.84 -1.60
N GLU A 147 -6.68 27.69 -0.95
CA GLU A 147 -7.40 26.45 -1.22
C GLU A 147 -8.84 26.54 -0.70
N THR A 148 -9.81 26.37 -1.58
CA THR A 148 -11.25 26.40 -1.24
C THR A 148 -11.86 25.00 -1.05
N VAL A 149 -11.14 23.95 -1.45
CA VAL A 149 -11.64 22.57 -1.47
C VAL A 149 -10.77 21.70 -0.59
N ASN A 150 -11.41 21.02 0.36
CA ASN A 150 -10.74 20.06 1.24
C ASN A 150 -10.14 18.90 0.41
N PRO A 151 -8.83 18.63 0.51
CA PRO A 151 -8.16 17.59 -0.27
C PRO A 151 -8.54 16.16 0.15
N VAL A 152 -9.09 15.96 1.36
CA VAL A 152 -9.47 14.66 1.90
C VAL A 152 -10.72 14.17 1.20
N LYS A 153 -10.57 13.21 0.29
CA LYS A 153 -11.70 12.61 -0.45
C LYS A 153 -12.42 11.59 0.42
N PRO A 154 -13.77 11.61 0.45
CA PRO A 154 -14.53 10.60 1.16
C PRO A 154 -14.48 9.24 0.46
N ILE A 155 -14.64 8.19 1.27
CA ILE A 155 -14.66 6.79 0.82
C ILE A 155 -16.05 6.52 0.28
N VAL A 156 -16.17 6.35 -1.04
CA VAL A 156 -17.44 5.95 -1.66
C VAL A 156 -17.77 4.52 -1.23
N LEU A 157 -18.99 4.29 -0.77
CA LEU A 157 -19.53 2.97 -0.39
C LEU A 157 -20.36 2.37 -1.52
N VAL A 158 -21.24 3.16 -2.13
CA VAL A 158 -22.07 2.74 -3.25
C VAL A 158 -22.53 3.97 -4.03
N LYS A 159 -22.76 3.80 -5.34
CA LYS A 159 -23.38 4.82 -6.18
C LYS A 159 -24.83 4.42 -6.41
N ILE A 160 -25.77 5.32 -6.13
CA ILE A 160 -27.21 5.07 -6.27
C ILE A 160 -27.84 6.04 -7.26
N ARG A 161 -28.90 5.59 -7.94
CA ARG A 161 -29.67 6.40 -8.89
C ARG A 161 -31.04 6.75 -8.34
N LYS A 162 -31.74 7.63 -9.04
CA LYS A 162 -33.11 8.06 -8.73
C LYS A 162 -34.02 6.88 -8.36
N GLY A 163 -34.67 6.98 -7.21
CA GLY A 163 -35.61 5.98 -6.71
C GLY A 163 -34.98 4.88 -5.85
N GLN A 164 -33.65 4.78 -5.82
CA GLN A 164 -32.95 3.88 -4.91
C GLN A 164 -32.74 4.52 -3.54
N GLU A 165 -32.74 3.66 -2.53
CA GLU A 165 -32.64 3.96 -1.11
C GLU A 165 -31.74 2.92 -0.44
N LEU A 166 -30.94 3.39 0.51
CA LEU A 166 -30.11 2.60 1.38
C LEU A 166 -30.34 3.04 2.83
N ARG A 167 -30.81 2.12 3.65
CA ARG A 167 -31.00 2.31 5.08
C ARG A 167 -30.44 1.13 5.86
N LEU A 168 -29.48 1.39 6.74
CA LEU A 168 -28.79 0.38 7.52
C LEU A 168 -28.30 0.93 8.87
N ARG A 169 -28.01 0.00 9.77
CA ARG A 169 -27.34 0.22 11.05
C ARG A 169 -26.03 -0.57 11.04
N ALA A 170 -24.91 0.11 11.17
CA ALA A 170 -23.59 -0.47 11.25
C ALA A 170 -23.12 -0.48 12.71
N ILE A 171 -22.85 -1.67 13.26
CA ILE A 171 -22.47 -1.88 14.65
C ILE A 171 -20.96 -2.10 14.70
N ALA A 172 -20.26 -1.17 15.34
CA ALA A 172 -18.83 -1.21 15.54
C ALA A 172 -18.47 -1.86 16.88
N ARG A 173 -17.46 -2.74 16.84
CA ARG A 173 -16.99 -3.54 17.98
C ARG A 173 -15.46 -3.52 18.07
N LYS A 174 -14.96 -3.72 19.29
CA LYS A 174 -13.52 -3.84 19.58
C LYS A 174 -13.00 -5.22 19.17
N GLY A 175 -11.88 -5.27 18.45
CA GLY A 175 -11.22 -6.50 18.00
C GLY A 175 -9.72 -6.30 17.74
N ILE A 176 -9.05 -7.32 17.21
CA ILE A 176 -7.62 -7.28 16.85
C ILE A 176 -7.34 -7.74 15.43
N GLY A 177 -6.23 -7.26 14.87
CA GLY A 177 -5.79 -7.61 13.51
C GLY A 177 -5.57 -9.10 13.27
N LYS A 178 -5.31 -9.88 14.32
CA LYS A 178 -5.21 -11.35 14.25
C LYS A 178 -6.52 -12.04 13.89
N ASP A 179 -7.65 -11.48 14.33
CA ASP A 179 -8.97 -12.03 14.04
C ASP A 179 -9.42 -11.66 12.63
N HIS A 180 -9.22 -10.40 12.24
CA HIS A 180 -9.50 -9.92 10.89
C HIS A 180 -8.70 -8.66 10.55
N ALA A 181 -8.33 -8.51 9.28
CA ALA A 181 -7.51 -7.38 8.79
C ALA A 181 -8.16 -6.00 9.01
N LYS A 182 -9.49 -5.94 9.18
CA LYS A 182 -10.23 -4.70 9.46
C LYS A 182 -9.85 -4.04 10.78
N TRP A 183 -9.31 -4.82 11.72
CA TRP A 183 -8.85 -4.32 13.01
C TRP A 183 -7.34 -4.04 13.05
N ILE A 184 -6.64 -4.07 11.91
CA ILE A 184 -5.23 -3.68 11.86
C ILE A 184 -5.16 -2.14 11.96
N PRO A 185 -4.53 -1.56 13.01
CA PRO A 185 -4.44 -0.11 13.18
C PRO A 185 -3.45 0.58 12.25
N VAL A 186 -2.51 -0.18 11.69
CA VAL A 186 -1.41 0.34 10.89
C VAL A 186 -1.64 0.07 9.41
N ALA A 187 -1.49 1.10 8.57
CA ALA A 187 -1.52 0.90 7.11
C ALA A 187 -0.36 0.01 6.64
N SER A 188 0.83 0.21 7.21
CA SER A 188 2.01 -0.64 7.00
C SER A 188 2.98 -0.50 8.16
N ALA A 189 3.54 -1.62 8.61
CA ALA A 189 4.61 -1.66 9.59
C ALA A 189 5.75 -2.53 9.06
N ALA A 190 6.90 -1.91 8.81
CA ALA A 190 8.09 -2.55 8.27
C ALA A 190 9.34 -1.96 8.95
N TYR A 191 10.42 -2.74 8.95
CA TYR A 191 11.72 -2.29 9.40
C TYR A 191 12.79 -2.72 8.38
N GLN A 192 13.88 -1.96 8.35
CA GLN A 192 15.04 -2.24 7.51
C GLN A 192 16.31 -2.07 8.33
N PHE A 193 17.34 -2.83 7.99
CA PHE A 193 18.66 -2.64 8.59
C PHE A 193 19.32 -1.38 8.05
N ILE A 194 20.02 -0.66 8.92
CA ILE A 194 20.85 0.46 8.48
C ILE A 194 22.06 -0.11 7.73
N PRO A 195 22.27 0.26 6.45
CA PRO A 195 23.40 -0.25 5.70
C PRO A 195 24.71 0.30 6.27
N ARG A 196 25.64 -0.58 6.61
CA ARG A 196 27.01 -0.20 6.98
C ARG A 196 27.93 -0.38 5.77
N ILE A 197 28.16 0.70 5.05
CA ILE A 197 29.07 0.72 3.89
C ILE A 197 30.44 1.16 4.40
N THR A 198 31.39 0.24 4.47
CA THR A 198 32.81 0.57 4.67
C THR A 198 33.47 0.72 3.31
N VAL A 199 34.31 1.75 3.19
CA VAL A 199 35.12 2.00 2.00
C VAL A 199 36.56 1.85 2.45
N ASP A 200 37.18 0.74 2.07
CA ASP A 200 38.50 0.37 2.58
C ASP A 200 39.63 1.01 1.75
N ASP A 201 39.38 1.33 0.47
CA ASP A 201 40.36 1.98 -0.42
C ASP A 201 39.69 3.03 -1.32
N VAL A 202 40.38 4.14 -1.60
CA VAL A 202 39.93 5.20 -2.53
C VAL A 202 39.72 4.62 -3.93
N ARG A 203 40.48 3.58 -4.29
CA ARG A 203 40.32 2.84 -5.55
C ARG A 203 38.96 2.16 -5.65
N ASP A 204 38.39 1.70 -4.54
CA ASP A 204 37.07 1.07 -4.50
C ASP A 204 35.93 2.08 -4.71
N VAL A 205 36.10 3.33 -4.24
CA VAL A 205 35.15 4.42 -4.53
C VAL A 205 35.14 4.72 -6.02
N ILE A 206 36.32 4.88 -6.61
CA ILE A 206 36.46 5.18 -8.04
C ILE A 206 35.89 4.03 -8.88
N THR A 207 36.16 2.78 -8.49
CA THR A 207 35.68 1.60 -9.22
C THR A 207 34.16 1.44 -9.11
N ARG A 208 33.57 1.65 -7.93
CA ARG A 208 32.10 1.61 -7.76
C ARG A 208 31.41 2.80 -8.42
N ALA A 209 31.99 4.00 -8.33
CA ALA A 209 31.48 5.18 -9.04
C ALA A 209 31.57 4.99 -10.56
N LEU A 210 32.65 4.42 -11.08
CA LEU A 210 32.80 4.02 -12.48
C LEU A 210 31.78 2.97 -12.89
N ALA A 211 31.50 1.96 -12.05
CA ALA A 211 30.49 0.94 -12.34
C ALA A 211 29.08 1.55 -12.43
N VAL A 212 28.72 2.46 -11.51
CA VAL A 212 27.43 3.18 -11.56
C VAL A 212 27.37 4.12 -12.77
N LEU A 213 28.45 4.80 -13.11
CA LEU A 213 28.54 5.64 -14.31
C LEU A 213 28.45 4.82 -15.60
N GLN A 214 29.10 3.66 -15.66
CA GLN A 214 29.04 2.73 -16.80
C GLN A 214 27.62 2.19 -17.00
N LEU A 215 26.92 1.82 -15.92
CA LEU A 215 25.51 1.43 -15.98
C LEU A 215 24.64 2.56 -16.51
N LYS A 216 24.80 3.78 -15.98
CA LYS A 216 24.07 4.96 -16.48
C LYS A 216 24.40 5.29 -17.93
N LEU A 217 25.66 5.14 -18.36
CA LEU A 217 26.10 5.35 -19.74
C LEU A 217 25.56 4.27 -20.69
N LEU A 218 25.47 3.02 -20.24
CA LEU A 218 24.84 1.92 -20.96
C LEU A 218 23.34 2.18 -21.16
N ASP A 219 22.63 2.65 -20.13
CA ASP A 219 21.22 3.03 -20.23
C ASP A 219 21.02 4.19 -21.21
N ILE A 220 21.88 5.21 -21.17
CA ILE A 220 21.88 6.32 -22.13
C ILE A 220 22.18 5.81 -23.55
N GLY A 221 23.12 4.89 -23.72
CA GLY A 221 23.46 4.29 -25.01
C GLY A 221 22.34 3.42 -25.58
N ALA A 222 21.66 2.65 -24.73
CA ALA A 222 20.47 1.88 -25.10
C ALA A 222 19.32 2.82 -25.52
N ALA A 223 19.12 3.92 -24.80
CA ALA A 223 18.15 4.95 -25.17
C ALA A 223 18.52 5.63 -26.51
N HIS A 224 19.80 5.96 -26.71
CA HIS A 224 20.29 6.60 -27.93
C HIS A 224 20.17 5.68 -29.16
N SER A 225 20.50 4.40 -29.01
CA SER A 225 20.36 3.41 -30.08
C SER A 225 18.89 3.11 -30.42
N ALA A 226 18.01 3.01 -29.43
CA ALA A 226 16.56 2.90 -29.64
C ALA A 226 16.00 4.15 -30.36
N LEU A 227 16.44 5.35 -29.98
CA LEU A 227 16.11 6.60 -30.66
C LEU A 227 16.63 6.64 -32.11
N ASN A 228 17.82 6.07 -32.35
CA ASN A 228 18.41 5.93 -33.68
C ASN A 228 17.95 4.67 -34.43
N ALA A 229 16.92 3.98 -33.94
CA ALA A 229 16.23 2.91 -34.67
C ALA A 229 14.85 3.38 -35.19
N LEU A 230 14.40 4.59 -34.83
CA LEU A 230 13.12 5.16 -35.27
C LEU A 230 13.08 5.41 -36.79
N PRO A 231 11.93 5.40 -37.48
CA PRO A 231 11.86 5.79 -38.89
C PRO A 231 12.27 7.25 -39.10
N ASP A 232 12.85 7.59 -40.27
CA ASP A 232 13.47 8.90 -40.54
C ASP A 232 12.54 10.10 -40.31
N GLY A 233 11.24 9.94 -40.59
CA GLY A 233 10.23 10.97 -40.33
C GLY A 233 10.05 11.32 -38.84
N GLN A 234 10.21 10.34 -37.94
CA GLN A 234 10.11 10.56 -36.50
C GLN A 234 11.40 11.14 -35.90
N ARG A 235 12.56 10.84 -36.50
CA ARG A 235 13.84 11.47 -36.12
C ARG A 235 13.86 12.94 -36.50
N ALA A 236 13.42 13.27 -37.71
CA ALA A 236 13.35 14.66 -38.19
C ALA A 236 12.39 15.52 -37.34
N ALA A 237 11.23 14.96 -36.95
CA ALA A 237 10.27 15.64 -36.06
C ALA A 237 10.86 15.91 -34.67
N ARG A 238 11.65 14.96 -34.12
CA ARG A 238 12.37 15.14 -32.86
C ARG A 238 13.46 16.20 -32.98
N ASP A 239 14.30 16.14 -34.01
CA ASP A 239 15.41 17.08 -34.17
C ASP A 239 14.92 18.51 -34.37
N ALA A 240 13.78 18.68 -35.03
CA ALA A 240 13.06 19.94 -35.11
C ALA A 240 12.52 20.42 -33.73
N ALA A 241 11.99 19.50 -32.90
CA ALA A 241 11.50 19.80 -31.56
C ALA A 241 12.62 20.11 -30.53
N ALA A 242 13.77 19.43 -30.64
CA ALA A 242 14.93 19.69 -29.80
C ALA A 242 15.58 21.05 -30.14
N SER A 243 15.61 21.40 -31.44
CA SER A 243 16.11 22.69 -31.91
C SER A 243 15.21 23.86 -31.48
N SER A 244 13.89 23.65 -31.42
CA SER A 244 12.94 24.68 -30.97
C SER A 244 12.93 24.88 -29.46
N GLN A 245 13.14 23.83 -28.66
CA GLN A 245 13.30 23.95 -27.20
C GLN A 245 14.59 24.69 -26.81
N PHE A 246 15.69 24.51 -27.57
CA PHE A 246 16.94 25.24 -27.31
C PHE A 246 16.84 26.73 -27.71
N ALA A 247 16.06 27.05 -28.75
CA ALA A 247 15.79 28.43 -29.15
C ALA A 247 14.90 29.19 -28.15
N LEU A 248 13.98 28.51 -27.47
CA LEU A 248 13.11 29.10 -26.44
C LEU A 248 13.83 29.43 -25.12
N GLN A 249 15.00 28.86 -24.86
CA GLN A 249 15.76 29.10 -23.63
C GLN A 249 16.86 30.16 -23.77
N LEU A 250 17.16 30.60 -25.00
CA LEU A 250 18.18 31.63 -25.30
C LEU A 250 17.63 32.86 -26.05
N GLY A 251 16.33 32.93 -26.36
CA GLY A 251 15.67 34.09 -26.97
C GLY A 251 14.78 34.84 -25.96
N GLY A 252 15.03 36.15 -25.79
CA GLY A 252 14.40 37.06 -24.82
C GLY A 252 12.86 37.15 -24.87
N GLY A 253 12.18 37.76 -23.89
CA GLY A 253 12.46 39.10 -23.40
C GLY A 253 12.01 40.14 -24.43
N GLY A 254 10.75 40.58 -24.37
CA GLY A 254 10.29 41.82 -25.03
C GLY A 254 9.03 41.73 -25.90
N GLY A 255 7.91 42.14 -25.28
CA GLY A 255 6.73 42.88 -25.78
C GLY A 255 6.36 43.00 -27.26
N GLY A 256 5.04 43.05 -27.50
CA GLY A 256 4.41 43.70 -28.66
C GLY A 256 3.15 42.97 -29.14
N GLY A 257 1.98 43.60 -29.03
CA GLY A 257 0.67 43.01 -29.30
C GLY A 257 0.20 43.06 -30.75
N GLY A 258 -1.05 42.65 -30.98
CA GLY A 258 -1.80 42.95 -32.22
C GLY A 258 -2.70 41.83 -32.75
N GLY A 259 -3.99 41.91 -32.44
CA GLY A 259 -5.17 41.81 -33.33
C GLY A 259 -5.32 40.75 -34.45
N GLY A 260 -6.54 40.20 -34.52
CA GLY A 260 -7.17 39.54 -35.70
C GLY A 260 -7.23 38.02 -35.58
N GLY A 261 -8.34 37.29 -35.71
CA GLY A 261 -9.59 37.55 -36.44
C GLY A 261 -9.66 36.62 -37.66
N PHE A 262 -10.73 35.82 -37.75
CA PHE A 262 -11.12 34.90 -38.85
C PHE A 262 -10.28 33.60 -38.97
N GLY A 263 -10.79 32.43 -39.31
CA GLY A 263 -12.07 31.93 -39.84
C GLY A 263 -11.82 30.46 -40.22
N GLY A 264 -12.82 29.59 -40.03
CA GLY A 264 -12.62 28.14 -39.91
C GLY A 264 -12.52 27.30 -41.19
N ALA A 265 -13.02 26.07 -41.05
CA ALA A 265 -13.06 24.93 -41.98
C ALA A 265 -11.74 24.13 -42.06
N ALA A 266 -11.71 22.79 -42.09
CA ALA A 266 -12.69 21.71 -42.00
C ALA A 266 -11.90 20.38 -41.98
N ALA A 267 -12.61 19.27 -41.72
CA ALA A 267 -12.25 17.88 -41.99
C ALA A 267 -11.19 17.27 -41.04
N ALA A 268 -11.61 16.40 -40.12
CA ALA A 268 -11.76 14.94 -40.28
C ALA A 268 -10.64 14.28 -39.44
N GLY A 269 -10.81 13.26 -38.61
CA GLY A 269 -11.84 12.26 -38.37
C GLY A 269 -11.10 11.05 -37.75
N GLY A 270 -11.68 10.42 -36.71
CA GLY A 270 -11.17 9.21 -36.04
C GLY A 270 -10.59 9.51 -34.64
N GLY A 271 -11.08 8.98 -33.50
CA GLY A 271 -11.72 7.67 -33.27
C GLY A 271 -10.72 6.56 -33.59
N TYR A 272 -10.34 5.59 -32.75
CA TYR A 272 -10.93 4.87 -31.60
C TYR A 272 -9.70 4.15 -30.95
N GLY A 273 -9.70 3.76 -29.68
CA GLY A 273 -10.44 2.59 -29.21
C GLY A 273 -9.60 1.31 -29.31
N TYR A 274 -9.27 0.76 -28.15
CA TYR A 274 -8.72 -0.57 -27.90
C TYR A 274 -9.50 -1.70 -28.62
N GLY A 275 -8.80 -2.78 -29.00
CA GLY A 275 -9.39 -4.12 -29.03
C GLY A 275 -8.81 -5.12 -30.04
N GLY A 276 -8.31 -6.25 -29.52
CA GLY A 276 -8.14 -7.52 -30.25
C GLY A 276 -6.81 -7.65 -30.99
N GLY A 277 -6.04 -8.72 -30.89
CA GLY A 277 -6.38 -10.08 -30.48
C GLY A 277 -5.77 -11.04 -31.51
N GLY A 278 -5.19 -12.14 -31.04
CA GLY A 278 -5.11 -13.37 -31.83
C GLY A 278 -3.73 -13.79 -32.35
N GLY A 279 -3.40 -15.03 -31.98
CA GLY A 279 -2.73 -16.02 -32.84
C GLY A 279 -1.20 -15.89 -32.91
N GLY A 280 -0.41 -16.95 -32.79
CA GLY A 280 -0.72 -18.37 -32.76
C GLY A 280 0.54 -19.16 -33.13
N GLY A 281 0.55 -20.44 -32.77
CA GLY A 281 1.51 -21.46 -33.25
C GLY A 281 2.71 -21.66 -32.31
N GLY A 282 3.00 -22.85 -31.82
CA GLY A 282 2.42 -24.17 -32.06
C GLY A 282 3.47 -25.26 -31.83
N GLY A 283 3.00 -26.41 -31.33
CA GLY A 283 3.69 -27.71 -31.28
C GLY A 283 4.77 -27.81 -30.21
N GLY A 284 4.68 -28.67 -29.19
CA GLY A 284 4.23 -30.07 -29.18
C GLY A 284 5.46 -30.95 -28.95
N GLY A 285 5.51 -31.95 -28.07
CA GLY A 285 4.52 -32.56 -27.19
C GLY A 285 5.16 -33.78 -26.52
N GLY A 286 4.39 -34.42 -25.63
CA GLY A 286 4.63 -35.76 -25.09
C GLY A 286 5.28 -35.76 -23.70
N GLY A 287 4.72 -36.35 -22.65
CA GLY A 287 3.55 -37.21 -22.52
C GLY A 287 3.74 -38.17 -21.32
N GLY A 288 2.67 -38.43 -20.56
CA GLY A 288 2.56 -39.47 -19.51
C GLY A 288 2.99 -38.98 -18.11
N GLY A 289 2.12 -38.81 -17.11
CA GLY A 289 1.26 -39.84 -16.48
C GLY A 289 2.06 -40.51 -15.34
N GLY A 290 1.66 -40.68 -14.09
CA GLY A 290 0.49 -40.35 -13.27
C GLY A 290 0.73 -40.93 -11.85
N GLY A 291 -0.12 -40.59 -10.88
CA GLY A 291 -0.47 -41.47 -9.75
C GLY A 291 0.47 -41.60 -8.54
N GLY A 292 -0.02 -41.14 -7.38
CA GLY A 292 -0.25 -41.99 -6.20
C GLY A 292 0.91 -42.34 -5.25
N GLY A 293 0.91 -41.69 -4.08
CA GLY A 293 0.65 -42.34 -2.78
C GLY A 293 1.57 -43.47 -2.22
N TYR A 294 2.05 -43.20 -1.00
CA TYR A 294 2.38 -44.12 0.11
C TYR A 294 3.74 -44.87 0.15
N MET A 295 4.52 -44.54 1.18
CA MET A 295 5.50 -45.40 1.89
C MET A 295 4.74 -46.39 2.83
N PRO A 296 5.35 -47.39 3.53
CA PRO A 296 6.79 -47.57 3.87
C PRO A 296 7.34 -49.04 3.96
N ALA A 297 8.63 -49.11 4.34
CA ALA A 297 9.28 -50.09 5.23
C ALA A 297 10.36 -51.04 4.65
N GLY A 298 11.53 -51.03 5.30
CA GLY A 298 12.33 -52.23 5.61
C GLY A 298 13.66 -52.40 4.87
N GLY A 299 14.78 -52.11 5.56
CA GLY A 299 16.11 -52.63 5.17
C GLY A 299 17.31 -51.77 5.59
N GLN A 300 17.88 -52.02 6.76
CA GLN A 300 19.25 -51.64 7.18
C GLN A 300 20.13 -52.92 7.19
N PRO A 301 21.45 -52.87 7.43
CA PRO A 301 22.49 -51.91 7.00
C PRO A 301 23.78 -52.63 6.50
N GLN A 302 24.64 -51.97 5.72
CA GLN A 302 26.08 -52.31 5.66
C GLN A 302 26.94 -51.03 5.61
N GLN A 303 27.94 -50.96 6.49
CA GLN A 303 29.04 -49.99 6.56
C GLN A 303 30.37 -50.71 6.22
N PRO A 304 31.54 -50.05 6.22
CA PRO A 304 31.92 -48.78 5.59
C PRO A 304 33.18 -48.97 4.71
N GLY A 305 33.45 -48.04 3.79
CA GLY A 305 34.70 -48.08 3.02
C GLY A 305 35.12 -46.72 2.47
N GLY A 306 36.32 -46.28 2.88
CA GLY A 306 37.28 -45.63 1.99
C GLY A 306 37.28 -44.10 1.91
N TYR A 307 38.26 -43.51 2.58
CA TYR A 307 38.72 -42.12 2.45
C TYR A 307 39.05 -41.72 1.01
N GLY A 308 38.71 -40.48 0.64
CA GLY A 308 39.21 -39.78 -0.54
C GLY A 308 38.95 -38.28 -0.42
N GLY A 309 39.98 -37.53 -0.01
CA GLY A 309 39.93 -36.09 0.20
C GLY A 309 39.90 -35.28 -1.10
N GLY A 310 39.25 -34.12 -1.03
CA GLY A 310 39.25 -33.08 -2.07
C GLY A 310 38.43 -31.89 -1.59
N GLY A 311 39.09 -30.87 -1.06
CA GLY A 311 38.49 -29.59 -0.67
C GLY A 311 37.90 -28.84 -1.87
N GLY A 312 37.16 -27.75 -1.72
CA GLY A 312 36.81 -26.92 -0.57
C GLY A 312 35.99 -25.76 -1.13
N GLY A 313 35.18 -25.11 -0.28
CA GLY A 313 34.42 -23.92 -0.67
C GLY A 313 33.02 -23.79 -0.06
N GLY A 314 32.84 -24.19 1.20
CA GLY A 314 31.65 -23.84 1.98
C GLY A 314 31.91 -22.52 2.71
N GLY A 315 31.26 -21.44 2.29
CA GLY A 315 31.28 -20.16 2.99
C GLY A 315 30.55 -20.26 4.33
N TYR A 316 31.32 -20.33 5.42
CA TYR A 316 30.81 -20.10 6.76
C TYR A 316 30.48 -18.61 6.93
N MET A 317 29.22 -18.29 7.21
CA MET A 317 28.85 -16.99 7.79
C MET A 317 29.26 -17.00 9.26
N ASP A 318 30.29 -16.23 9.58
CA ASP A 318 30.68 -15.89 10.94
C ASP A 318 29.67 -14.89 11.51
N LEU A 319 28.88 -15.35 12.48
CA LEU A 319 27.94 -14.54 13.27
C LEU A 319 28.64 -14.04 14.54
N SER A 320 29.67 -13.20 14.38
CA SER A 320 30.22 -12.46 15.51
C SER A 320 30.60 -11.02 15.15
N ARG A 321 29.97 -10.10 15.91
CA ARG A 321 30.21 -8.66 16.10
C ARG A 321 29.31 -7.70 15.32
#